data_AF-A0A7Y8TRU7-F1
#
_entry.id   AF-A0A7Y8TRU7-F1
#
_cell.length_a   1.000
_cell.length_b   1.000
_cell.length_c   1.000
_cell.angle_alpha   90.00
_cell.angle_beta   90.00
_cell.angle_gamma   90.00
#
_symmetry.space_group_name_H-M   'P 1'
#
loop_
_entity.id
_entity.type
_entity.pdbx_description
1 polymer ?
#
loop_
_entity_poly.entity_id
_entity_poly.type
_entity_poly.pdbx_seq_one_letter_code
_entity_poly.pdbx_strand_id
1 'polypeptide(L)'
;MLSIDKQALEHALAKTMNWNFDLAKEKLLESKEWSSEKADRAVNDYKKYMALMKAMDGYQLVPNEEIDEIWHMHILDTRQYMQDCNELFGEYMHHYPYFGMLGEENKTQWLETQTLSENVWEQLFGNKLYSSTNVGQKCPQVCPCHVEAVTNNTEALKAVI
;
A
#
# COMPACT_ATOMS: atom_id res chain seq x y z
N MET A 1 -1.91 -15.61 12.11
CA MET A 1 -1.96 -15.38 10.65
C MET A 1 -3.04 -14.34 10.39
N LEU A 2 -2.71 -13.21 9.75
CA LEU A 2 -3.73 -12.21 9.38
C LEU A 2 -4.67 -12.84 8.34
N SER A 3 -5.96 -12.89 8.65
CA SER A 3 -6.96 -13.47 7.76
C SER A 3 -7.41 -12.39 6.77
N ILE A 4 -7.04 -12.55 5.50
CA ILE A 4 -7.47 -11.64 4.44
C ILE A 4 -8.90 -12.00 4.05
N ASP A 5 -9.83 -11.05 4.15
CA ASP A 5 -11.19 -11.24 3.65
C ASP A 5 -11.16 -11.24 2.11
N LYS A 6 -11.29 -12.44 1.54
CA LYS A 6 -11.28 -12.66 0.09
C LYS A 6 -12.47 -11.98 -0.61
N GLN A 7 -13.64 -11.93 0.05
CA GLN A 7 -14.82 -11.29 -0.53
C GLN A 7 -14.65 -9.76 -0.50
N ALA A 8 -14.10 -9.21 0.58
CA ALA A 8 -13.72 -7.80 0.62
C ALA A 8 -12.67 -7.47 -0.44
N LEU A 9 -11.66 -8.33 -0.63
CA LEU A 9 -10.63 -8.16 -1.67
C LEU A 9 -11.22 -8.18 -3.09
N GLU A 10 -12.10 -9.13 -3.41
CA GLU A 10 -12.76 -9.21 -4.71
C GLU A 10 -13.62 -7.96 -5.01
N HIS A 11 -14.44 -7.53 -4.04
CA HIS A 11 -15.23 -6.30 -4.18
C HIS A 11 -14.35 -5.04 -4.27
N ALA A 12 -13.25 -4.98 -3.53
CA ALA A 12 -12.31 -3.87 -3.55
C ALA A 12 -11.56 -3.78 -4.89
N LEU A 13 -11.10 -4.91 -5.42
CA LEU A 13 -10.48 -4.99 -6.75
C LEU A 13 -11.46 -4.55 -7.85
N ALA A 14 -12.72 -4.97 -7.77
CA ALA A 14 -13.76 -4.53 -8.71
C ALA A 14 -13.97 -3.01 -8.71
N LYS A 15 -13.71 -2.32 -7.59
CA LYS A 15 -13.70 -0.85 -7.51
C LYS A 15 -12.41 -0.26 -8.06
N THR A 16 -11.26 -0.59 -7.47
CA THR A 16 -9.97 0.06 -7.80
C THR A 16 -9.57 -0.13 -9.26
N MET A 17 -9.95 -1.26 -9.89
CA MET A 17 -9.66 -1.49 -11.30
C MET A 17 -10.33 -0.47 -12.23
N ASN A 18 -11.45 0.15 -11.84
CA ASN A 18 -12.15 1.18 -12.60
C ASN A 18 -11.59 2.61 -12.42
N TRP A 19 -10.71 2.85 -11.44
CA TRP A 19 -10.11 4.18 -11.23
C TRP A 19 -9.23 4.61 -12.42
N ASN A 20 -9.26 5.90 -12.76
CA ASN A 20 -8.50 6.44 -13.89
C ASN A 20 -7.21 7.14 -13.42
N PHE A 21 -6.07 6.73 -13.98
CA PHE A 21 -4.75 7.30 -13.73
C PHE A 21 -4.05 7.83 -14.99
N ASP A 22 -4.77 8.02 -16.11
CA ASP A 22 -4.17 8.39 -17.39
C ASP A 22 -3.35 9.69 -17.31
N LEU A 23 -3.88 10.74 -16.64
CA LEU A 23 -3.12 11.98 -16.41
C LEU A 23 -1.91 11.80 -15.48
N ALA A 24 -1.98 10.90 -14.51
CA ALA A 24 -0.85 10.57 -13.64
C ALA A 24 0.24 9.82 -14.43
N LYS A 25 -0.14 8.89 -15.31
CA LYS A 25 0.78 8.20 -16.23
C LYS A 25 1.40 9.19 -17.21
N GLU A 26 0.62 10.05 -17.87
CA GLU A 26 1.13 11.10 -18.74
C GLU A 26 2.17 11.96 -18.02
N LYS A 27 1.89 12.34 -16.76
CA LYS A 27 2.82 13.14 -15.95
C LYS A 27 4.12 12.40 -15.64
N LEU A 28 4.07 11.11 -15.32
CA LEU A 28 5.26 10.29 -15.08
C LEU A 28 6.09 10.11 -16.36
N LEU A 29 5.46 10.01 -17.52
CA LEU A 29 6.11 9.89 -18.83
C LEU A 29 6.82 11.17 -19.30
N GLU A 30 6.59 12.33 -18.66
CA GLU A 30 7.45 13.51 -18.84
C GLU A 30 8.85 13.32 -18.24
N SER A 31 9.00 12.41 -17.27
CA SER A 31 10.30 12.03 -16.71
C SER A 31 11.03 11.02 -17.60
N LYS A 32 12.36 10.94 -17.47
CA LYS A 32 13.18 9.96 -18.22
C LYS A 32 13.25 8.58 -17.56
N GLU A 33 12.58 8.38 -16.43
CA GLU A 33 12.71 7.18 -15.57
C GLU A 33 11.50 6.23 -15.68
N TRP A 34 10.50 6.63 -16.48
CA TRP A 34 9.26 5.90 -16.67
C TRP A 34 9.01 5.59 -18.15
N SER A 35 8.74 4.33 -18.46
CA SER A 35 8.17 3.89 -19.73
C SER A 35 6.67 3.66 -19.58
N SER A 36 5.91 3.63 -20.68
CA SER A 36 4.45 3.34 -20.61
C SER A 36 4.20 2.01 -19.91
N GLU A 37 4.95 0.96 -20.26
CA GLU A 37 4.83 -0.37 -19.66
C GLU A 37 5.16 -0.38 -18.15
N LYS A 38 6.12 0.43 -17.70
CA LYS A 38 6.40 0.62 -16.26
C LYS A 38 5.22 1.31 -15.58
N ALA A 39 4.69 2.38 -16.17
CA ALA A 39 3.58 3.17 -15.63
C ALA A 39 2.27 2.36 -15.57
N ASP A 40 1.93 1.61 -16.63
CA ASP A 40 0.75 0.76 -16.70
C ASP A 40 0.83 -0.40 -15.69
N ARG A 41 2.01 -1.03 -15.50
CA ARG A 41 2.23 -2.02 -14.43
C ARG A 41 2.05 -1.39 -13.05
N ALA A 42 2.73 -0.29 -12.77
CA ALA A 42 2.72 0.37 -11.46
C ALA A 42 1.30 0.79 -11.06
N VAL A 43 0.51 1.35 -12.00
CA VAL A 43 -0.90 1.68 -11.77
C VAL A 43 -1.74 0.44 -11.47
N ASN A 44 -1.55 -0.66 -12.22
CA ASN A 44 -2.25 -1.92 -11.95
C ASN A 44 -1.90 -2.48 -10.55
N ASP A 45 -0.63 -2.43 -10.17
CA ASP A 45 -0.17 -2.92 -8.87
C ASP A 45 -0.61 -2.00 -7.72
N TYR A 46 -0.64 -0.68 -7.91
CA TYR A 46 -1.22 0.27 -6.97
C TYR A 46 -2.73 0.02 -6.75
N LYS A 47 -3.49 -0.29 -7.81
CA LYS A 47 -4.91 -0.66 -7.71
C LYS A 47 -5.12 -1.94 -6.89
N LYS A 48 -4.27 -2.96 -7.06
CA LYS A 48 -4.27 -4.17 -6.21
C LYS A 48 -3.92 -3.84 -4.77
N TYR A 49 -2.91 -2.99 -4.56
CA TYR A 49 -2.41 -2.59 -3.25
C TYR A 49 -3.49 -1.86 -2.42
N MET A 50 -4.19 -0.90 -3.01
CA MET A 50 -5.31 -0.21 -2.36
C MET A 50 -6.47 -1.17 -2.00
N ALA A 51 -6.78 -2.12 -2.89
CA ALA A 51 -7.79 -3.15 -2.62
C ALA A 51 -7.37 -4.12 -1.50
N LEU A 52 -6.08 -4.47 -1.44
CA LEU A 52 -5.50 -5.29 -0.39
C LEU A 52 -5.55 -4.60 0.98
N MET A 53 -5.20 -3.30 1.06
CA MET A 53 -5.37 -2.53 2.31
C MET A 53 -6.85 -2.51 2.77
N LYS A 54 -7.82 -2.45 1.85
CA LYS A 54 -9.24 -2.56 2.22
C LYS A 54 -9.61 -3.94 2.76
N ALA A 55 -9.08 -5.01 2.17
CA ALA A 55 -9.28 -6.39 2.63
C ALA A 55 -8.57 -6.73 3.94
N MET A 56 -7.64 -5.88 4.38
CA MET A 56 -6.92 -5.96 5.66
C MET A 56 -7.38 -4.89 6.67
N ASP A 57 -8.62 -4.42 6.55
CA ASP A 57 -9.26 -3.44 7.45
C ASP A 57 -8.44 -2.15 7.64
N GLY A 58 -7.83 -1.66 6.56
CA GLY A 58 -7.01 -0.45 6.55
C GLY A 58 -5.58 -0.64 7.03
N TYR A 59 -5.15 -1.86 7.40
CA TYR A 59 -3.74 -2.13 7.71
C TYR A 59 -2.86 -1.82 6.48
N GLN A 60 -1.96 -0.86 6.65
CA GLN A 60 -1.06 -0.43 5.58
C GLN A 60 0.18 -1.32 5.56
N LEU A 61 0.40 -1.94 4.40
CA LEU A 61 1.61 -2.69 4.09
C LEU A 61 2.76 -1.72 3.77
N VAL A 62 3.94 -2.26 3.46
CA VAL A 62 5.03 -1.52 2.83
C VAL A 62 4.89 -1.68 1.31
N PRO A 63 4.63 -0.62 0.54
CA PRO A 63 4.65 -0.65 -0.92
C PRO A 63 6.09 -0.77 -1.43
N ASN A 64 6.21 -1.18 -2.69
CA ASN A 64 7.45 -1.01 -3.45
C ASN A 64 7.52 0.43 -4.01
N GLU A 65 8.66 0.82 -4.58
CA GLU A 65 8.90 2.16 -5.12
C GLU A 65 7.89 2.59 -6.19
N GLU A 66 7.55 1.66 -7.08
CA GLU A 66 6.60 1.93 -8.16
C GLU A 66 5.19 2.19 -7.63
N ILE A 67 4.75 1.44 -6.61
CA ILE A 67 3.43 1.61 -5.96
C ILE A 67 3.39 2.91 -5.14
N ASP A 68 4.46 3.25 -4.43
CA ASP A 68 4.55 4.45 -3.60
C ASP A 68 4.48 5.73 -4.45
N GLU A 69 5.20 5.78 -5.57
CA GLU A 69 5.16 6.91 -6.52
C GLU A 69 3.74 7.11 -7.12
N ILE A 70 3.05 6.03 -7.52
CA ILE A 70 1.64 6.15 -7.97
C ILE A 70 0.74 6.66 -6.83
N TRP A 71 1.00 6.24 -5.59
CA TRP A 71 0.22 6.72 -4.44
C TRP A 71 0.44 8.21 -4.19
N HIS A 72 1.68 8.70 -4.27
CA HIS A 72 1.98 10.13 -4.14
C HIS A 72 1.33 10.93 -5.27
N MET A 73 1.42 10.45 -6.52
CA MET A 73 0.73 11.05 -7.66
C MET A 73 -0.80 11.08 -7.48
N HIS A 74 -1.39 10.05 -6.87
CA HIS A 74 -2.81 10.04 -6.53
C HIS A 74 -3.13 11.10 -5.47
N ILE A 75 -2.37 11.16 -4.36
CA ILE A 75 -2.55 12.13 -3.28
C ILE A 75 -2.44 13.59 -3.79
N LEU A 76 -1.58 13.85 -4.77
CA LEU A 76 -1.44 15.17 -5.40
C LEU A 76 -2.70 15.60 -6.15
N ASP A 77 -3.45 14.67 -6.77
CA ASP A 77 -4.85 14.93 -7.15
C ASP A 77 -5.77 14.74 -5.93
N THR A 78 -5.69 15.71 -5.02
CA THR A 78 -6.47 15.76 -3.78
C THR A 78 -7.97 15.56 -3.95
N ARG A 79 -8.54 15.85 -5.14
CA ARG A 79 -9.97 15.65 -5.40
C ARG A 79 -10.28 14.20 -5.75
N GLN A 80 -9.52 13.63 -6.68
CA GLN A 80 -9.65 12.22 -7.05
C GLN A 80 -9.36 11.32 -5.84
N TYR A 81 -8.27 11.60 -5.11
CA TYR A 81 -7.89 10.82 -3.93
C TYR A 81 -8.95 10.81 -2.83
N MET A 82 -9.54 11.97 -2.53
CA MET A 82 -10.61 12.06 -1.53
C MET A 82 -11.87 11.29 -1.98
N GLN A 83 -12.24 11.38 -3.27
CA GLN A 83 -13.38 10.66 -3.82
C GLN A 83 -13.17 9.13 -3.75
N ASP A 84 -12.02 8.66 -4.23
CA ASP A 84 -11.69 7.24 -4.32
C ASP A 84 -11.48 6.60 -2.94
N CYS A 85 -10.88 7.33 -1.99
CA CYS A 85 -10.80 6.89 -0.61
C CYS A 85 -12.18 6.78 0.04
N ASN A 86 -13.07 7.76 -0.17
CA ASN A 86 -14.44 7.69 0.32
C ASN A 86 -15.25 6.56 -0.35
N GLU A 87 -14.97 6.23 -1.62
CA GLU A 87 -15.64 5.14 -2.33
C GLU A 87 -15.21 3.74 -1.87
N LEU A 88 -13.94 3.57 -1.47
CA LEU A 88 -13.34 2.29 -1.10
C LEU A 88 -13.33 2.06 0.41
N PHE A 89 -12.87 3.03 1.19
CA PHE A 89 -12.74 2.93 2.64
C PHE A 89 -13.96 3.48 3.38
N GLY A 90 -14.59 4.53 2.84
CA GLY A 90 -15.64 5.31 3.51
C GLY A 90 -15.12 6.56 4.22
N GLU A 91 -13.80 6.77 4.18
CA GLU A 91 -13.09 7.90 4.77
C GLU A 91 -11.76 8.14 4.04
N TYR A 92 -11.01 9.17 4.43
CA TYR A 92 -9.70 9.48 3.84
C TYR A 92 -8.62 8.49 4.31
N MET A 93 -8.03 7.74 3.38
CA MET A 93 -6.88 6.89 3.73
C MET A 93 -5.64 7.76 3.94
N HIS A 94 -5.26 7.97 5.20
CA HIS A 94 -4.09 8.78 5.52
C HIS A 94 -2.79 8.06 5.14
N HIS A 95 -2.02 8.66 4.24
CA HIS A 95 -0.60 8.39 4.08
C HIS A 95 0.15 9.38 4.99
N TYR A 96 1.01 8.90 5.89
CA TYR A 96 1.91 9.75 6.69
C TYR A 96 3.14 10.10 5.80
N PRO A 97 4.35 10.40 6.31
CA PRO A 97 5.55 10.15 5.44
C PRO A 97 6.81 9.39 6.00
N TYR A 98 6.84 8.77 7.20
CA TYR A 98 8.13 8.46 7.88
C TYR A 98 8.33 7.07 8.59
N PHE A 99 7.83 5.94 8.07
CA PHE A 99 8.04 4.62 8.74
C PHE A 99 9.48 4.12 8.59
N GLY A 100 9.99 3.43 9.61
CA GLY A 100 11.36 2.95 9.64
C GLY A 100 12.41 4.05 9.78
N MET A 101 12.00 5.28 10.12
CA MET A 101 12.89 6.44 10.31
C MET A 101 13.01 6.88 11.78
N LEU A 102 12.09 6.47 12.66
CA LEU A 102 12.04 6.90 14.06
C LEU A 102 12.86 5.98 14.99
N GLY A 103 14.14 5.82 14.69
CA GLY A 103 15.07 4.98 15.46
C GLY A 103 14.96 3.48 15.17
N GLU A 104 15.76 2.68 15.88
CA GLU A 104 15.96 1.26 15.54
C GLU A 104 14.72 0.38 15.77
N GLU A 105 13.89 0.66 16.78
CA GLU A 105 12.65 -0.11 17.00
C GLU A 105 11.66 0.06 15.83
N ASN A 106 11.43 1.31 15.41
CA ASN A 106 10.57 1.64 14.28
C ASN A 106 11.10 1.08 12.94
N LYS A 107 12.42 0.98 12.80
CA LYS A 107 13.10 0.34 11.66
C LYS A 107 12.96 -1.19 11.68
N THR A 108 13.01 -1.83 12.84
CA THR A 108 12.72 -3.28 12.97
C THR A 108 11.28 -3.59 12.59
N GLN A 109 10.31 -2.84 13.13
CA GLN A 109 8.89 -2.97 12.76
C GLN A 109 8.68 -2.81 11.25
N TRP A 110 9.35 -1.84 10.61
CA TRP A 110 9.29 -1.66 9.16
C TRP A 110 9.85 -2.85 8.37
N LEU A 111 10.94 -3.49 8.82
CA LEU A 111 11.49 -4.70 8.19
C LEU A 111 10.55 -5.91 8.33
N GLU A 112 9.90 -6.05 9.49
CA GLU A 112 8.88 -7.07 9.73
C GLU A 112 7.66 -6.86 8.83
N THR A 113 7.14 -5.63 8.75
CA THR A 113 6.02 -5.28 7.85
C THR A 113 6.40 -5.43 6.38
N GLN A 114 7.63 -5.08 5.97
CA GLN A 114 8.13 -5.35 4.62
C GLN A 114 8.09 -6.85 4.30
N THR A 115 8.58 -7.69 5.22
CA THR A 115 8.57 -9.15 5.05
C THR A 115 7.14 -9.70 4.95
N LEU A 116 6.21 -9.19 5.77
CA LEU A 116 4.79 -9.51 5.68
C LEU A 116 4.18 -9.10 4.32
N SER A 117 4.53 -7.92 3.83
CA SER A 117 4.00 -7.34 2.58
C SER A 117 4.36 -8.20 1.37
N GLU A 118 5.63 -8.61 1.26
CA GLU A 118 6.12 -9.54 0.24
C GLU A 118 5.35 -10.88 0.28
N ASN A 119 5.26 -11.49 1.46
CA ASN A 119 4.61 -12.79 1.64
C ASN A 119 3.11 -12.76 1.29
N VAL A 120 2.39 -11.72 1.73
CA VAL A 120 0.96 -11.55 1.43
C VAL A 120 0.74 -11.31 -0.07
N TRP A 121 1.56 -10.44 -0.66
CA TRP A 121 1.46 -10.11 -2.07
C TRP A 121 1.72 -11.32 -2.98
N GLU A 122 2.78 -12.09 -2.71
CA GLU A 122 3.10 -13.30 -3.48
C GLU A 122 2.01 -14.37 -3.34
N GLN A 123 1.43 -14.54 -2.15
CA GLN A 123 0.32 -15.49 -1.92
C GLN A 123 -0.97 -15.12 -2.68
N LEU A 124 -1.25 -13.83 -2.89
CA LEU A 124 -2.46 -13.36 -3.55
C LEU A 124 -2.31 -13.20 -5.06
N PHE A 125 -1.14 -12.75 -5.53
CA PHE A 125 -0.94 -12.33 -6.92
C PHE A 125 0.06 -13.20 -7.69
N GLY A 126 0.78 -14.11 -7.03
CA GLY A 126 1.65 -15.10 -7.67
C GLY A 126 2.97 -14.55 -8.20
N ASN A 127 3.33 -13.31 -7.85
CA ASN A 127 4.62 -12.69 -8.17
C ASN A 127 5.20 -11.99 -6.94
N LYS A 128 6.51 -11.73 -6.93
CA LYS A 128 7.15 -10.93 -5.88
C LYS A 128 6.70 -9.46 -5.92
N LEU A 129 6.62 -8.84 -4.75
CA LEU A 129 6.35 -7.42 -4.55
C LEU A 129 7.62 -6.59 -4.77
N TYR A 130 8.75 -7.06 -4.22
CA TYR A 130 10.04 -6.39 -4.34
C TYR A 130 10.97 -7.12 -5.31
N SER A 131 11.96 -6.40 -5.82
CA SER A 131 13.04 -6.94 -6.64
C SER A 131 14.36 -6.23 -6.32
N SER A 132 15.46 -6.65 -6.95
CA SER A 132 16.77 -5.99 -6.81
C SER A 132 16.79 -4.54 -7.31
N THR A 133 15.78 -4.12 -8.08
CA THR A 133 15.66 -2.75 -8.63
C THR A 133 14.37 -2.05 -8.23
N ASN A 134 13.53 -2.68 -7.39
CA ASN A 134 12.30 -2.11 -6.87
C ASN A 134 12.14 -2.58 -5.42
N VAL A 135 12.79 -1.87 -4.50
CA VAL A 135 12.84 -2.23 -3.08
C VAL A 135 11.60 -1.75 -2.35
N GLY A 136 11.31 -2.33 -1.18
CA GLY A 136 10.31 -1.76 -0.29
C GLY A 136 10.76 -0.37 0.15
N GLN A 137 9.94 0.64 -0.14
CA GLN A 137 10.24 2.00 0.27
C GLN A 137 9.95 2.20 1.75
N LYS A 138 10.55 3.23 2.35
CA LYS A 138 10.21 3.65 3.71
C LYS A 138 8.87 4.38 3.73
N CYS A 139 7.83 3.63 3.38
CA CYS A 139 6.49 4.15 3.32
C CYS A 139 5.95 4.36 4.74
N PRO A 140 5.48 5.56 5.07
CA PRO A 140 4.77 5.85 6.32
C PRO A 140 3.71 4.85 6.81
N GLN A 141 3.75 4.52 8.10
CA GLN A 141 2.70 4.78 9.09
C GLN A 141 3.27 4.73 10.53
N VAL A 142 2.64 5.52 11.41
CA VAL A 142 1.76 4.97 12.46
C VAL A 142 0.56 5.90 12.53
N CYS A 143 -0.68 5.40 12.40
CA CYS A 143 -1.86 6.26 12.54
C CYS A 143 -2.05 6.66 14.02
N PRO A 144 -2.18 7.96 14.36
CA PRO A 144 -2.55 8.39 15.71
C PRO A 144 -3.93 7.88 16.15
N CYS A 145 -4.76 7.44 15.21
CA CYS A 145 -6.12 6.95 15.43
C CYS A 145 -6.21 5.57 16.11
N HIS A 146 -5.14 4.77 16.12
CA HIS A 146 -5.19 3.35 16.53
C HIS A 146 -4.10 2.95 17.56
N VAL A 147 -3.48 3.92 18.24
CA VAL A 147 -2.40 3.66 19.22
C VAL A 147 -2.87 2.75 20.38
N GLU A 148 -4.15 2.83 20.76
CA GLU A 148 -4.75 1.99 21.81
C GLU A 148 -5.19 0.59 21.32
N ALA A 149 -5.30 0.37 20.01
CA ALA A 149 -5.71 -0.91 19.44
C ALA A 149 -4.50 -1.84 19.18
N VAL A 150 -3.38 -1.29 18.71
CA VAL A 150 -2.17 -2.08 18.40
C VAL A 150 -1.42 -2.50 19.66
N THR A 151 -1.37 -1.64 20.68
CA THR A 151 -0.68 -1.90 21.96
C THR A 151 -1.27 -3.11 22.71
N ASN A 152 -2.59 -3.31 22.64
CA ASN A 152 -3.30 -4.45 23.22
C ASN A 152 -3.14 -5.77 22.45
N ASN A 153 -2.52 -5.78 21.26
CA ASN A 153 -2.39 -6.98 20.41
C ASN A 153 -0.94 -7.44 20.21
N THR A 154 0.00 -6.94 21.02
CA THR A 154 1.42 -7.34 21.01
C THR A 154 1.64 -8.81 21.40
N GLU A 155 0.69 -9.46 22.07
CA GLU A 155 0.69 -10.92 22.29
C GLU A 155 0.34 -11.71 21.01
N ALA A 156 -0.52 -11.17 20.13
CA ALA A 156 -0.91 -11.84 18.89
C ALA A 156 0.21 -11.87 17.82
N LEU A 157 1.14 -10.90 17.88
CA LEU A 157 2.34 -10.88 17.04
C LEU A 157 3.41 -11.89 17.50
N LYS A 158 3.49 -12.18 18.82
CA LYS A 158 4.44 -13.18 19.36
C LYS A 158 4.03 -14.63 19.09
N ALA A 159 2.76 -14.89 18.77
CA ALA A 159 2.23 -16.24 18.52
C ALA A 159 2.45 -16.74 17.08
N VAL A 160 3.38 -16.15 16.32
CA VAL A 160 3.65 -16.46 14.90
C VAL A 160 5.15 -16.72 14.65
N ILE A 161 5.86 -17.24 15.67
CA ILE A 161 7.19 -17.87 15.58
C ILE A 161 7.08 -19.27 16.17
#